data_AF-A0A3G2J8M9-F1
#
_entry.id   AF-A0A3G2J8M9-F1
#
_cell.length_a   1.000
_cell.length_b   1.000
_cell.length_c   1.000
_cell.angle_alpha   90.00
_cell.angle_beta   90.00
_cell.angle_gamma   90.00
#
_symmetry.space_group_name_H-M   'P 1'
#
loop_
_entity.id
_entity.type
_entity.pdbx_description
1 polymer ?
#
loop_
_entity_poly.entity_id
_entity_poly.type
_entity_poly.pdbx_seq_one_letter_code
_entity_poly.pdbx_strand_id
1 'polypeptide(L)'
;MRAGHRMVHGLAPTPGMSPDDMRRAPRLEPVRRFTEFISWTALHAGAAEAALVARSDFTLWCKTCAVPADGLDEAEQVSEAAVEYISAYRQNPPEVADGVPDVIEYGRAVHEPDERSTRGAVRMEPALRFWWPAVATPG
;
A
#
# COMPACT_ATOMS: atom_id res chain seq x y z
N MET A 1 -12.30 6.28 -0.10
CA MET A 1 -12.29 5.67 1.26
C MET A 1 -12.94 4.26 1.29
N ARG A 2 -12.39 3.24 0.60
CA ARG A 2 -12.97 1.87 0.61
C ARG A 2 -12.00 0.77 1.06
N ALA A 3 -10.69 0.96 0.89
CA ALA A 3 -9.64 -0.03 1.19
C ALA A 3 -9.64 -0.54 2.64
N GLY A 4 -9.45 0.38 3.61
CA GLY A 4 -9.39 0.01 5.03
C GLY A 4 -10.70 -0.60 5.53
N HIS A 5 -11.84 -0.14 5.02
CA HIS A 5 -13.14 -0.72 5.36
C HIS A 5 -13.27 -2.16 4.82
N ARG A 6 -12.91 -2.42 3.56
CA ARG A 6 -12.88 -3.78 2.98
C ARG A 6 -11.96 -4.72 3.76
N MET A 7 -10.78 -4.24 4.16
CA MET A 7 -9.84 -5.06 4.93
C MET A 7 -10.36 -5.37 6.33
N VAL A 8 -10.81 -4.36 7.09
CA VAL A 8 -11.20 -4.52 8.51
C VAL A 8 -12.55 -5.20 8.67
N HIS A 9 -13.53 -4.90 7.80
CA HIS A 9 -14.90 -5.41 7.93
C HIS A 9 -15.23 -6.52 6.94
N GLY A 10 -14.44 -6.70 5.88
CA GLY A 10 -14.62 -7.78 4.90
C GLY A 10 -13.64 -8.93 5.13
N LEU A 11 -12.34 -8.66 5.02
CA LEU A 11 -11.31 -9.70 5.01
C LEU A 11 -10.91 -10.23 6.40
N ALA A 12 -10.68 -9.34 7.37
CA ALA A 12 -10.21 -9.71 8.71
C ALA A 12 -11.16 -10.67 9.49
N PRO A 13 -12.49 -10.60 9.32
CA PRO A 13 -13.39 -11.57 9.93
C PRO A 13 -13.23 -13.01 9.40
N THR A 14 -12.73 -13.20 8.18
CA THR A 14 -12.54 -14.54 7.58
C THR A 14 -11.68 -15.48 8.44
N PRO A 15 -10.49 -15.07 8.93
CA PRO A 15 -9.73 -15.84 9.91
C PRO A 15 -10.24 -15.71 11.36
N GLY A 16 -11.42 -15.13 11.59
CA GLY A 16 -11.98 -14.90 12.93
C GLY A 16 -11.36 -13.73 13.68
N MET A 17 -10.66 -12.82 12.99
CA MET A 17 -9.97 -11.70 13.64
C MET A 17 -10.91 -10.50 13.83
N SER A 18 -11.08 -10.05 15.07
CA SER A 18 -11.84 -8.84 15.38
C SER A 18 -11.00 -7.57 15.22
N PRO A 19 -11.61 -6.38 15.07
CA PRO A 19 -10.89 -5.12 15.09
C PRO A 19 -10.09 -4.90 16.39
N ASP A 20 -10.55 -5.45 17.52
CA ASP A 20 -9.83 -5.36 18.80
C ASP A 20 -8.59 -6.25 18.80
N ASP A 21 -8.66 -7.44 18.22
CA ASP A 21 -7.50 -8.34 18.05
C ASP A 21 -6.44 -7.68 17.15
N MET A 22 -6.88 -7.07 16.04
CA MET A 22 -5.99 -6.32 15.14
C MET A 22 -5.26 -5.18 15.87
N ARG A 23 -5.94 -4.47 16.78
CA ARG A 23 -5.32 -3.38 17.56
C ARG A 23 -4.31 -3.87 18.60
N ARG A 24 -4.52 -5.08 19.13
CA ARG A 24 -3.65 -5.71 20.14
C ARG A 24 -2.49 -6.50 19.52
N ALA A 25 -2.54 -6.78 18.22
CA ALA A 25 -1.50 -7.51 17.51
C ALA A 25 -0.12 -6.86 17.74
N PRO A 26 0.94 -7.66 18.00
CA PRO A 26 2.28 -7.14 18.16
C PRO A 26 2.71 -6.31 16.95
N ARG A 27 3.22 -5.10 17.18
CA ARG A 27 3.78 -4.28 16.11
C ARG A 27 5.17 -4.79 15.77
N LEU A 28 5.26 -5.57 14.69
CA LEU A 28 6.53 -6.03 14.15
C LEU A 28 7.40 -4.83 13.77
N GLU A 29 8.70 -4.91 14.04
CA GLU A 29 9.64 -3.80 13.77
C GLU A 29 9.60 -3.33 12.32
N PRO A 30 9.56 -4.19 11.28
CA PRO A 30 9.43 -3.75 9.89
C PRO A 30 8.12 -2.99 9.61
N VAL A 31 7.02 -3.38 10.25
CA VAL A 31 5.71 -2.69 10.15
C VAL A 31 5.78 -1.29 10.78
N ARG A 32 6.44 -1.20 11.95
CA ARG A 32 6.68 0.08 12.62
C ARG A 32 7.52 1.02 11.76
N ARG A 33 8.64 0.54 11.21
CA ARG A 33 9.53 1.32 10.33
C ARG A 33 8.85 1.81 9.07
N PHE A 34 8.04 0.96 8.44
CA PHE A 34 7.23 1.37 7.29
C PHE A 34 6.24 2.47 7.67
N THR A 35 5.54 2.32 8.79
CA THR A 35 4.59 3.34 9.29
C THR A 35 5.28 4.67 9.61
N GLU A 36 6.46 4.62 10.24
CA GLU A 36 7.29 5.79 10.51
C GLU A 36 7.70 6.50 9.21
N PHE A 37 8.08 5.75 8.18
CA PHE A 37 8.43 6.32 6.87
C PHE A 37 7.26 7.01 6.17
N ILE A 38 6.07 6.40 6.16
CA ILE A 38 4.86 7.03 5.61
C ILE A 38 4.47 8.28 6.40
N SER A 39 4.53 8.21 7.74
CA SER A 39 4.22 9.35 8.61
C SER A 39 5.19 10.51 8.40
N TRP A 40 6.49 10.19 8.27
CA TRP A 40 7.51 11.17 7.97
C TRP A 40 7.28 11.83 6.61
N THR A 41 6.93 11.04 5.59
CA THR A 41 6.60 11.56 4.26
C THR A 41 5.44 12.54 4.33
N ALA A 42 4.36 12.19 5.04
CA ALA A 42 3.20 13.07 5.20
C ALA A 42 3.53 14.42 5.87
N LEU A 43 4.56 14.47 6.72
CA LEU A 43 4.95 15.68 7.47
C LEU A 43 6.03 16.51 6.78
N HIS A 44 6.86 15.91 5.93
CA HIS A 44 8.11 16.53 5.46
C HIS A 44 8.28 16.59 3.95
N ALA A 45 7.50 15.81 3.20
CA ALA A 45 7.51 15.82 1.76
C ALA A 45 6.76 17.03 1.20
N GLY A 46 7.19 17.49 0.02
CA GLY A 46 6.33 18.33 -0.80
C GLY A 46 5.25 17.49 -1.50
N ALA A 47 4.40 18.14 -2.27
CA ALA A 47 3.29 17.48 -2.95
C ALA A 47 3.80 16.44 -3.97
N ALA A 48 4.86 16.76 -4.72
CA ALA A 48 5.43 15.85 -5.71
C ALA A 48 6.11 14.65 -5.03
N GLU A 49 6.91 14.85 -3.97
CA GLU A 49 7.51 13.74 -3.22
C GLU A 49 6.45 12.81 -2.62
N ALA A 50 5.40 13.35 -2.00
CA ALA A 50 4.32 12.55 -1.42
C ALA A 50 3.54 11.77 -2.49
N ALA A 51 3.23 12.39 -3.63
CA ALA A 51 2.53 11.74 -4.72
C ALA A 51 3.37 10.63 -5.38
N LEU A 52 4.67 10.85 -5.57
CA LEU A 52 5.58 9.82 -6.08
C LEU A 52 5.70 8.64 -5.12
N VAL A 53 5.81 8.90 -3.81
CA VAL A 53 5.83 7.85 -2.78
C VAL A 53 4.54 7.02 -2.82
N ALA A 54 3.37 7.67 -2.85
CA ALA A 54 2.09 6.97 -2.95
C ALA A 54 1.99 6.14 -4.25
N ARG A 55 2.38 6.71 -5.39
CA ARG A 55 2.38 5.99 -6.68
C ARG A 55 3.30 4.80 -6.68
N SER A 56 4.50 4.92 -6.10
CA SER A 56 5.44 3.81 -5.96
C SER A 56 4.85 2.68 -5.12
N ASP A 57 4.23 2.99 -3.98
CA ASP A 57 3.57 2.00 -3.11
C ASP A 57 2.46 1.26 -3.86
N PHE A 58 1.49 2.00 -4.42
CA PHE A 58 0.37 1.41 -5.15
C PHE A 58 0.82 0.61 -6.37
N THR A 59 1.81 1.09 -7.12
CA THR A 59 2.31 0.37 -8.29
C THR A 59 2.95 -0.97 -7.89
N LEU A 60 3.72 -0.99 -6.80
CA LEU A 60 4.32 -2.23 -6.31
C LEU A 60 3.23 -3.18 -5.78
N TRP A 61 2.30 -2.67 -4.98
CA TRP A 61 1.18 -3.46 -4.47
C TRP A 61 0.32 -4.05 -5.58
N CYS A 62 -0.08 -3.26 -6.58
CA CYS A 62 -0.93 -3.75 -7.67
C CYS A 62 -0.21 -4.78 -8.54
N LYS A 63 1.10 -4.62 -8.76
CA LYS A 63 1.92 -5.65 -9.43
C LYS A 63 1.95 -6.95 -8.65
N THR A 64 2.06 -6.87 -7.32
CA THR A 64 2.00 -8.04 -6.44
C THR A 64 0.63 -8.70 -6.45
N CYS A 65 -0.46 -7.94 -6.54
CA CYS A 65 -1.83 -8.47 -6.59
C CYS A 65 -2.24 -9.02 -7.97
N ALA A 66 -1.67 -8.52 -9.06
CA ALA A 66 -2.05 -8.93 -10.41
C ALA A 66 -1.83 -10.43 -10.66
N VAL A 67 -0.68 -10.96 -10.24
CA VAL A 67 -0.32 -12.38 -10.40
C VAL A 67 -1.28 -13.33 -9.66
N PRO A 68 -1.53 -13.17 -8.33
CA PRO A 68 -2.48 -14.01 -7.63
C PRO A 68 -3.92 -13.77 -8.09
N ALA A 69 -4.31 -12.55 -8.46
CA ALA A 69 -5.67 -12.30 -8.98
C ALA A 69 -6.01 -13.19 -10.19
N ASP A 70 -5.04 -13.46 -11.07
CA ASP A 70 -5.24 -14.33 -12.22
C ASP A 70 -5.48 -15.81 -11.84
N GLY A 71 -4.94 -16.27 -10.71
CA GLY A 71 -5.06 -17.67 -10.24
C GLY A 71 -6.09 -17.89 -9.13
N LEU A 72 -6.53 -16.84 -8.47
CA LEU A 72 -7.46 -16.92 -7.33
C LEU A 72 -8.89 -17.27 -7.74
N ASP A 73 -9.29 -16.96 -8.97
CA ASP A 73 -10.62 -17.29 -9.50
C ASP A 73 -10.84 -18.81 -9.60
N GLU A 74 -9.77 -19.60 -9.67
CA GLU A 74 -9.80 -21.06 -9.78
C GLU A 74 -9.53 -21.77 -8.44
N ALA A 75 -9.25 -21.03 -7.36
CA ALA A 75 -8.81 -21.59 -6.09
C ALA A 75 -10.00 -21.89 -5.15
N GLU A 76 -10.34 -23.17 -4.96
CA GLU A 76 -11.47 -23.61 -4.11
C GLU A 76 -11.32 -23.29 -2.60
N GLN A 77 -10.09 -23.04 -2.13
CA GLN A 77 -9.78 -22.88 -0.69
C GLN A 77 -9.64 -21.42 -0.23
N VAL A 78 -9.87 -20.45 -1.12
CA VAL A 78 -9.72 -19.03 -0.79
C VAL A 78 -11.10 -18.39 -0.60
N SER A 79 -11.28 -17.68 0.51
CA SER A 79 -12.55 -16.98 0.76
C SER A 79 -12.83 -15.93 -0.31
N GLU A 80 -14.09 -15.79 -0.71
CA GLU A 80 -14.56 -14.75 -1.65
C GLU A 80 -14.07 -13.35 -1.26
N ALA A 81 -14.13 -12.99 0.03
CA ALA A 81 -13.64 -11.70 0.53
C ALA A 81 -12.14 -11.45 0.25
N ALA A 82 -11.31 -12.50 0.23
CA ALA A 82 -9.89 -12.39 -0.11
C ALA A 82 -9.69 -12.24 -1.62
N VAL A 83 -10.46 -12.97 -2.42
CA VAL A 83 -10.47 -12.83 -3.89
C VAL A 83 -10.88 -11.40 -4.26
N GLU A 84 -12.00 -10.90 -3.73
CA GLU A 84 -12.47 -9.53 -3.98
C GLU A 84 -11.44 -8.48 -3.58
N TYR A 85 -10.78 -8.65 -2.43
CA TYR A 85 -9.78 -7.71 -1.96
C TYR A 85 -8.56 -7.67 -2.90
N ILE A 86 -8.01 -8.82 -3.27
CA ILE A 86 -6.84 -8.89 -4.16
C ILE A 86 -7.20 -8.40 -5.58
N SER A 87 -8.35 -8.83 -6.11
CA SER A 87 -8.83 -8.41 -7.43
C SER A 87 -9.08 -6.90 -7.52
N ALA A 88 -9.48 -6.25 -6.42
CA ALA A 88 -9.61 -4.80 -6.37
C ALA A 88 -8.28 -4.03 -6.58
N TYR A 89 -7.14 -4.71 -6.43
CA TYR A 89 -5.80 -4.16 -6.66
C TYR A 89 -5.10 -4.80 -7.86
N ARG A 90 -5.82 -5.53 -8.71
CA ARG A 90 -5.24 -6.10 -9.96
C ARG A 90 -4.66 -5.02 -10.87
N GLN A 91 -5.22 -3.82 -10.81
CA GLN A 91 -4.77 -2.66 -11.57
C GLN A 91 -4.65 -1.45 -10.64
N ASN A 92 -3.79 -0.49 -11.02
CA ASN A 92 -3.69 0.77 -10.30
C ASN A 92 -5.04 1.49 -10.29
N PRO A 93 -5.49 2.02 -9.15
CA PRO A 93 -6.68 2.87 -9.10
C PRO A 93 -6.50 4.10 -10.02
N PRO A 94 -7.57 4.57 -10.68
CA PRO A 94 -7.49 5.74 -11.57
C PRO A 94 -6.89 6.98 -10.88
N GLU A 95 -7.19 7.19 -9.60
CA GLU A 95 -6.64 8.31 -8.83
C GLU A 95 -5.11 8.27 -8.72
N VAL A 96 -4.52 7.06 -8.77
CA VAL A 96 -3.08 6.85 -8.74
C VAL A 96 -2.49 6.86 -10.15
N ALA A 97 -3.19 6.25 -11.12
CA ALA A 97 -2.74 6.16 -12.50
C ALA A 97 -2.74 7.53 -13.20
N ASP A 98 -3.84 8.27 -13.04
CA ASP A 98 -4.13 9.50 -13.77
C ASP A 98 -3.93 10.75 -12.91
N GLY A 99 -4.23 10.67 -11.60
CA GLY A 99 -4.17 11.84 -10.72
C GLY A 99 -2.77 12.20 -10.20
N VAL A 100 -1.86 11.23 -10.05
CA VAL A 100 -0.49 11.50 -9.56
C VAL A 100 0.33 12.38 -10.51
N PRO A 101 0.31 12.18 -11.85
CA PRO A 101 0.95 13.11 -12.78
C PRO A 101 0.59 14.58 -12.52
N ASP A 102 -0.70 14.91 -12.33
CA ASP A 102 -1.16 16.27 -12.06
C ASP A 102 -0.56 16.85 -10.76
N VAL A 103 -0.45 16.03 -9.71
CA VAL A 103 0.14 16.46 -8.44
C VAL A 103 1.66 16.68 -8.54
N ILE A 104 2.34 15.88 -9.37
CA ILE A 104 3.77 16.06 -9.65
C ILE A 104 3.98 17.37 -10.43
N GLU A 105 3.16 17.63 -11.44
CA GLU A 105 3.20 18.89 -12.19
C GLU A 105 2.94 20.10 -11.29
N TYR A 106 1.97 19.99 -10.38
CA TYR A 106 1.75 21.02 -9.35
C TYR A 106 2.99 21.26 -8.49
N GLY A 107 3.65 20.20 -7.99
CA GLY A 107 4.87 20.33 -7.19
C GLY A 107 5.99 21.05 -7.94
N ARG A 108 6.17 20.75 -9.23
CA ARG A 108 7.12 21.46 -10.10
C ARG A 108 6.75 22.93 -10.29
N ALA A 109 5.46 23.23 -10.48
CA ALA A 109 4.98 24.60 -10.64
C ALA A 109 5.22 25.47 -9.39
N VAL A 110 5.23 24.87 -8.20
CA VAL A 110 5.58 25.56 -6.94
C VAL A 110 7.07 25.43 -6.56
N HIS A 111 7.92 25.09 -7.54
CA HIS A 111 9.38 24.99 -7.40
C HIS A 111 9.87 23.93 -6.41
N GLU A 112 9.16 22.82 -6.25
CA GLU A 112 9.71 21.65 -5.57
C GLU A 112 10.88 21.06 -6.38
N PRO A 113 12.08 20.89 -5.78
CA PRO A 113 13.21 20.32 -6.51
C PRO A 113 12.97 18.87 -6.92
N ASP A 114 13.31 18.50 -8.17
CA ASP A 114 13.12 17.13 -8.68
C ASP A 114 13.90 16.08 -7.85
N GLU A 115 15.13 16.41 -7.41
CA GLU A 115 15.93 15.53 -6.54
C GLU A 115 15.23 15.27 -5.20
N ARG A 116 14.58 16.29 -4.65
CA ARG A 116 13.78 16.16 -3.42
C ARG A 116 12.52 15.32 -3.68
N SER A 117 11.91 15.50 -4.85
CA SER A 117 10.69 14.79 -5.27
C SER A 117 10.87 13.26 -5.34
N THR A 118 12.07 12.77 -5.64
CA THR A 118 12.33 11.33 -5.81
C THR A 118 12.88 10.63 -4.56
N ARG A 119 13.34 11.39 -3.57
CA ARG A 119 14.04 10.88 -2.37
C ARG A 119 13.22 9.85 -1.58
N GLY A 120 11.94 10.11 -1.36
CA GLY A 120 11.05 9.16 -0.70
C GLY A 120 10.76 7.94 -1.56
N ALA A 121 10.43 8.13 -2.84
CA ALA A 121 9.98 7.07 -3.73
C ALA A 121 11.01 5.93 -3.89
N VAL A 122 12.30 6.26 -3.97
CA VAL A 122 13.38 5.24 -4.06
C VAL A 122 13.53 4.37 -2.81
N ARG A 123 12.92 4.77 -1.68
CA ARG A 123 12.95 4.00 -0.42
C ARG A 123 11.78 3.04 -0.29
N MET A 124 10.77 3.14 -1.15
CA MET A 124 9.55 2.34 -1.05
C MET A 124 9.82 0.83 -1.23
N GLU A 125 10.46 0.42 -2.32
CA GLU A 125 10.75 -1.00 -2.56
C GLU A 125 11.62 -1.61 -1.45
N PRO A 126 12.74 -0.98 -1.00
CA PRO A 126 13.48 -1.47 0.16
C PRO A 126 12.63 -1.63 1.42
N ALA A 127 11.75 -0.66 1.72
CA ALA A 127 10.90 -0.72 2.91
C ALA A 127 9.91 -1.89 2.83
N LEU A 128 9.26 -2.08 1.68
CA LEU A 128 8.32 -3.17 1.44
C LEU A 128 9.01 -4.54 1.44
N ARG A 129 10.26 -4.64 0.97
CA ARG A 129 11.06 -5.88 1.00
C ARG A 129 11.28 -6.42 2.42
N PHE A 130 11.36 -5.54 3.43
CA PHE A 130 11.40 -5.95 4.84
C PHE A 130 10.00 -6.16 5.43
N TRP A 131 9.02 -5.41 4.95
CA TRP A 131 7.65 -5.46 5.44
C TRP A 131 6.94 -6.77 5.06
N TRP A 132 6.95 -7.16 3.78
CA TRP A 132 6.19 -8.33 3.30
C TRP A 132 6.56 -9.65 4.00
N PRO A 133 7.84 -10.03 4.14
CA PRO A 133 8.19 -11.27 4.82
C PRO A 133 7.79 -11.26 6.30
N ALA A 134 7.83 -10.09 6.95
CA ALA A 134 7.46 -9.96 8.35
C ALA A 134 5.97 -10.23 8.59
N VAL A 135 5.10 -9.77 7.69
CA VAL A 135 3.65 -10.00 7.81
C VAL A 135 3.17 -11.32 7.22
N ALA A 136 3.98 -11.96 6.36
CA ALA A 136 3.66 -13.26 5.75
C ALA A 136 4.07 -14.44 6.63
N THR A 137 5.01 -14.25 7.57
CA THR A 137 5.46 -15.31 8.47
C THR A 137 4.60 -15.27 9.75
N PRO A 138 3.88 -16.35 10.10
CA PRO A 138 3.27 -16.46 11.42
C PRO A 138 4.40 -16.46 12.46
N GLY A 139 4.33 -15.53 13.42
CA GLY A 139 5.18 -15.53 14.60
C GLY A 139 4.83 -16.67 15.55
#